data_AF-A0A3Q3L0R2-F1
#
_entry.id   AF-A0A3Q3L0R2-F1
#
_cell.length_a   1.000
_cell.length_b   1.000
_cell.length_c   1.000
_cell.angle_alpha   90.00
_cell.angle_beta   90.00
_cell.angle_gamma   90.00
#
_symmetry.space_group_name_H-M   'P 1'
#
loop_
_entity.id
_entity.type
_entity.pdbx_description
1 polymer ?
#
loop_
_entity_poly.entity_id
_entity_poly.type
_entity_poly.pdbx_seq_one_letter_code
_entity_poly.pdbx_strand_id
1 'polypeptide(L)'
;MLHFTIHYTKMPSVWMAFLMIWDVMVMTTAQPRCDPLTQYEQNGQCCKMCGPGTSMLSTSSCLEPQCKECGEREYQDKYTKELNCLRQPYCDPNKNFEVSGQWSKKKKTVCMCKLGFHCSSEECLTCVPHTQCKPGYGAKSIGNHTRDTLCHKCPEGTFSNMSSWNRGCEEWTTCGRGYSIQQRGTDRSDTICEKTSRTHMILMCVFIPIGIIALGVVGYCLCKGGAREKVKGYAKPCCGDKGVTLEEIHVGTQTPEKAPILPQGLSSQEDGGTRTPEENDDSLSQEPQSEPNVILSDKGNFVTQENGKSDILSRQESQTQTFID
;
A
#
# COMPACT_ATOMS: atom_id res chain seq x y z
N MET A 1 -5.50 45.83 -50.97
CA MET A 1 -6.32 46.96 -51.47
C MET A 1 -6.23 48.07 -50.43
N LEU A 2 -5.87 49.31 -50.80
CA LEU A 2 -5.93 50.55 -49.99
C LEU A 2 -5.61 50.41 -48.47
N HIS A 3 -4.40 50.62 -47.97
CA HIS A 3 -3.58 51.84 -48.07
C HIS A 3 -4.28 53.10 -47.51
N PHE A 4 -4.40 53.20 -46.18
CA PHE A 4 -4.64 54.46 -45.48
C PHE A 4 -3.31 54.97 -44.88
N THR A 5 -2.62 55.82 -45.64
CA THR A 5 -1.36 56.44 -45.21
C THR A 5 -1.63 57.59 -44.24
N ILE A 6 -1.70 57.30 -42.94
CA ILE A 6 -1.77 58.35 -41.93
C ILE A 6 -0.42 59.08 -41.89
N HIS A 7 -0.40 60.32 -42.39
CA HIS A 7 0.77 61.18 -42.36
C HIS A 7 1.10 61.58 -40.92
N TYR A 8 2.02 60.85 -40.29
CA TYR A 8 2.69 61.29 -39.05
C TYR A 8 3.66 62.44 -39.38
N THR A 9 3.10 63.64 -39.58
CA THR A 9 3.87 64.89 -39.61
C THR A 9 4.57 65.05 -38.27
N LYS A 10 5.86 65.44 -38.30
CA LYS A 10 6.75 65.48 -37.13
C LYS A 10 6.12 66.22 -35.93
N MET A 11 5.51 65.48 -35.00
CA MET A 11 5.27 65.98 -33.65
C MET A 11 6.65 66.19 -33.00
N PRO A 12 6.94 67.36 -32.42
CA PRO A 12 8.20 67.57 -31.73
C PRO A 12 8.31 66.64 -30.53
N SER A 13 9.52 66.17 -30.21
CA SER A 13 9.78 65.24 -29.08
C SER A 13 9.17 65.73 -27.75
N VAL A 14 9.12 67.05 -27.57
CA VAL A 14 8.46 67.77 -26.46
C VAL A 14 6.99 67.39 -26.29
N TRP A 15 6.24 67.14 -27.38
CA TRP A 15 4.81 66.81 -27.32
C TRP A 15 4.56 65.37 -26.82
N MET A 16 5.41 64.42 -27.24
CA MET A 16 5.38 63.05 -26.69
C MET A 16 5.76 63.04 -25.20
N ALA A 17 6.73 63.88 -24.80
CA ALA A 17 7.05 64.07 -23.38
C ALA A 17 5.88 64.68 -22.59
N PHE A 18 5.16 65.66 -23.14
CA PHE A 18 3.96 66.22 -22.49
C PHE A 18 2.84 65.19 -22.31
N LEU A 19 2.56 64.32 -23.30
CA LEU A 19 1.59 63.24 -23.15
C LEU A 19 1.99 62.29 -22.02
N MET A 20 3.23 61.81 -22.01
CA MET A 20 3.76 60.93 -20.94
C MET A 20 3.73 61.61 -19.56
N ILE A 21 3.94 62.92 -19.48
CA ILE A 21 3.82 63.70 -18.22
C ILE A 21 2.36 63.83 -17.79
N TRP A 22 1.41 63.93 -18.73
CA TRP A 22 -0.02 63.96 -18.43
C TRP A 22 -0.52 62.61 -17.91
N ASP A 23 -0.11 61.50 -18.55
CA ASP A 23 -0.41 60.15 -18.08
C ASP A 23 0.15 59.89 -16.68
N VAL A 24 1.35 60.41 -16.36
CA VAL A 24 1.94 60.37 -15.02
C VAL A 24 1.17 61.25 -14.02
N MET A 25 0.62 62.40 -14.44
CA MET A 25 -0.20 63.26 -13.56
C MET A 25 -1.61 62.71 -13.29
N VAL A 26 -2.18 61.88 -14.18
CA VAL A 26 -3.50 61.25 -13.96
C VAL A 26 -3.46 60.17 -12.87
N MET A 27 -2.27 59.63 -12.55
CA MET A 27 -2.06 58.66 -11.47
C MET A 27 -1.99 59.30 -10.07
N THR A 28 -2.85 60.28 -9.77
CA THR A 28 -3.09 60.71 -8.39
C THR A 28 -3.71 59.55 -7.61
N THR A 29 -2.92 58.89 -6.78
CA THR A 29 -3.38 57.73 -6.00
C THR A 29 -4.47 58.16 -5.02
N ALA A 30 -5.69 57.70 -5.27
CA ALA A 30 -6.82 57.90 -4.37
C ALA A 30 -6.60 57.06 -3.09
N GLN A 31 -5.90 57.65 -2.12
CA GLN A 31 -5.68 57.02 -0.82
C GLN A 31 -7.04 56.74 -0.15
N PRO A 32 -7.32 55.50 0.29
CA PRO A 32 -8.53 55.19 1.03
C PRO A 32 -8.65 56.09 2.27
N ARG A 33 -9.82 56.71 2.46
CA ARG A 33 -10.07 57.59 3.63
C ARG A 33 -10.03 56.84 4.97
N CYS A 34 -10.34 55.55 4.94
CA CYS A 34 -10.34 54.64 6.08
C CYS A 34 -9.44 53.43 5.77
N ASP A 35 -8.88 52.79 6.79
CA ASP A 35 -8.15 51.52 6.60
C ASP A 35 -9.13 50.40 6.18
N PRO A 36 -9.02 49.83 4.97
CA PRO A 36 -9.94 48.80 4.49
C PRO A 36 -9.80 47.46 5.23
N LEU A 37 -8.76 47.27 6.06
CA LEU A 37 -8.58 46.04 6.83
C LEU A 37 -9.29 46.07 8.19
N THR A 38 -9.27 47.21 8.90
CA THR A 38 -9.82 47.32 10.27
C THR A 38 -10.98 48.30 10.42
N GLN A 39 -11.36 49.03 9.37
CA GLN A 39 -12.37 50.09 9.42
C GLN A 39 -13.37 50.01 8.26
N TYR A 40 -14.53 50.65 8.45
CA TYR A 40 -15.52 50.88 7.40
C TYR A 40 -15.99 52.35 7.42
N GLU A 41 -16.39 52.88 6.27
CA GLU A 41 -17.00 54.20 6.20
C GLU A 41 -18.48 54.14 6.58
N GLN A 42 -18.91 55.06 7.44
CA GLN A 42 -20.32 55.31 7.77
C GLN A 42 -20.51 56.81 7.97
N ASN A 43 -21.47 57.41 7.25
CA ASN A 43 -21.78 58.85 7.32
C ASN A 43 -20.55 59.78 7.08
N GLY A 44 -19.59 59.36 6.26
CA GLY A 44 -18.35 60.11 6.01
C GLY A 44 -17.26 59.98 7.09
N GLN A 45 -17.50 59.18 8.12
CA GLN A 45 -16.55 58.88 9.19
C GLN A 45 -16.05 57.43 9.11
N CYS A 46 -14.79 57.22 9.50
CA CYS A 46 -14.20 55.89 9.61
C CYS A 46 -14.53 55.25 10.96
N CYS A 47 -15.29 54.15 10.93
CA CYS A 47 -15.67 53.36 12.09
C CYS A 47 -14.82 52.11 12.20
N LYS A 48 -14.46 51.70 13.43
CA LYS A 48 -13.65 50.49 13.66
C LYS A 48 -14.51 49.23 13.59
N MET A 49 -13.93 48.16 13.08
CA MET A 49 -14.51 46.82 13.09
C MET A 49 -14.11 46.01 14.34
N CYS A 50 -14.92 45.01 14.68
CA CYS A 50 -14.56 43.95 15.61
C CYS A 50 -13.58 42.94 14.97
N GLY A 51 -12.64 42.40 15.75
CA GLY A 51 -11.55 41.56 15.22
C GLY A 51 -11.90 40.08 15.03
N PRO A 52 -11.04 39.29 14.36
CA PRO A 52 -11.23 37.86 14.17
C PRO A 52 -11.46 37.10 15.49
N GLY A 53 -12.51 36.28 15.53
CA GLY A 53 -13.03 35.63 16.74
C GLY A 53 -14.16 36.38 17.46
N THR A 54 -14.57 37.55 16.97
CA THR A 54 -15.65 38.35 17.58
C THR A 54 -16.65 38.91 16.57
N SER A 55 -17.90 39.10 16.99
CA SER A 55 -18.93 39.87 16.26
C SER A 55 -19.23 41.18 17.00
N MET A 56 -19.91 42.11 16.32
CA MET A 56 -20.26 43.43 16.85
C MET A 56 -21.59 43.37 17.62
N LEU A 57 -21.73 44.12 18.72
CA LEU A 57 -23.02 44.28 19.40
C LEU A 57 -23.83 45.41 18.75
N SER A 58 -25.16 45.29 18.76
CA SER A 58 -26.08 46.33 18.24
C SER A 58 -26.00 47.66 18.99
N THR A 59 -25.41 47.67 20.19
CA THR A 59 -25.11 48.85 21.03
C THR A 59 -23.74 49.49 20.74
N SER A 60 -23.02 49.03 19.72
CA SER A 60 -21.68 49.51 19.39
C SER A 60 -21.64 50.96 18.90
N SER A 61 -20.57 51.67 19.24
CA SER A 61 -20.28 52.98 18.64
C SER A 61 -19.31 52.87 17.47
N CYS A 62 -19.28 53.89 16.61
CA CYS A 62 -18.38 53.96 15.45
C CYS A 62 -16.89 53.92 15.82
N LEU A 63 -16.47 54.69 16.83
CA LEU A 63 -15.06 54.81 17.23
C LEU A 63 -14.63 53.74 18.25
N GLU A 64 -15.57 53.24 19.04
CA GLU A 64 -15.37 52.24 20.09
C GLU A 64 -16.46 51.16 19.95
N PRO A 65 -16.23 50.16 19.08
CA PRO A 65 -17.18 49.07 18.86
C PRO A 65 -17.16 48.10 20.04
N GLN A 66 -18.35 47.62 20.43
CA GLN A 66 -18.48 46.63 21.49
C GLN A 66 -18.50 45.24 20.87
N CYS A 67 -17.47 44.45 21.14
CA CYS A 67 -17.25 43.16 20.48
C CYS A 67 -17.51 41.98 21.42
N LYS A 68 -18.22 40.96 20.91
CA LYS A 68 -18.56 39.72 21.62
C LYS A 68 -17.83 38.54 20.99
N GLU A 69 -17.27 37.63 21.77
CA GLU A 69 -16.71 36.39 21.22
C GLU A 69 -17.75 35.50 20.54
N CYS A 70 -17.33 34.83 19.46
CA CYS A 70 -18.11 33.77 18.80
C CYS A 70 -18.34 32.57 19.74
N GLY A 71 -19.42 31.81 19.50
CA GLY A 71 -19.65 30.51 20.13
C GLY A 71 -18.67 29.41 19.68
N GLU A 72 -18.76 28.23 20.28
CA GLU A 72 -17.84 27.10 20.01
C GLU A 72 -17.90 26.57 18.57
N ARG A 73 -19.09 26.60 17.97
CA ARG A 73 -19.36 26.17 16.58
C ARG A 73 -19.50 27.35 15.62
N GLU A 74 -18.89 28.47 15.97
CA GLU A 74 -18.91 29.70 15.19
C GLU A 74 -17.49 30.20 14.97
N TYR A 75 -17.30 31.05 13.96
CA TYR A 75 -16.05 31.73 13.72
C TYR A 75 -16.26 33.09 13.08
N GLN A 76 -15.23 33.91 13.18
CA GLN A 76 -15.07 35.11 12.39
C GLN A 76 -13.59 35.19 11.99
N ASP A 77 -13.29 35.08 10.70
CA ASP A 77 -11.92 34.99 10.16
C ASP A 77 -11.28 36.36 9.88
N LYS A 78 -12.11 37.36 9.57
CA LYS A 78 -11.73 38.73 9.23
C LYS A 78 -12.32 39.73 10.20
N TYR A 79 -11.78 40.95 10.21
CA TYR A 79 -12.45 42.07 10.85
C TYR A 79 -13.89 42.23 10.31
N THR A 80 -14.82 42.60 11.18
CA THR A 80 -16.26 42.62 10.86
C THR A 80 -17.03 43.74 11.54
N LYS A 81 -18.15 44.12 10.91
CA LYS A 81 -19.25 44.88 11.52
C LYS A 81 -20.53 44.04 11.70
N GLU A 82 -20.48 42.74 11.34
CA GLU A 82 -21.62 41.85 11.45
C GLU A 82 -21.98 41.56 12.91
N LEU A 83 -23.28 41.45 13.19
CA LEU A 83 -23.78 41.24 14.55
C LEU A 83 -23.61 39.81 15.04
N ASN A 84 -23.56 38.85 14.12
CA ASN A 84 -23.44 37.42 14.40
C ASN A 84 -22.16 36.86 13.75
N CYS A 85 -21.51 35.91 14.41
CA CYS A 85 -20.41 35.16 13.81
C CYS A 85 -20.92 34.15 12.76
N LEU A 86 -20.06 33.75 11.83
CA LEU A 86 -20.34 32.72 10.84
C LEU A 86 -20.40 31.34 11.50
N ARG A 87 -21.34 30.48 11.10
CA ARG A 87 -21.39 29.10 11.59
C ARG A 87 -20.28 28.25 10.97
N GLN A 88 -19.60 27.45 11.79
CA GLN A 88 -18.68 26.41 11.31
C GLN A 88 -19.43 25.36 10.47
N PRO A 89 -18.78 24.74 9.46
CA PRO A 89 -19.41 23.68 8.69
C PRO A 89 -19.64 22.44 9.54
N TYR A 90 -20.75 21.73 9.28
CA TYR A 90 -21.04 20.46 9.93
C TYR A 90 -20.36 19.31 9.19
N CYS A 91 -19.38 18.68 9.85
CA CYS A 91 -18.69 17.50 9.33
C CYS A 91 -19.53 16.25 9.62
N ASP A 92 -20.32 15.80 8.64
CA ASP A 92 -21.26 14.68 8.78
C ASP A 92 -20.54 13.34 9.06
N PRO A 93 -20.69 12.77 10.27
CA PRO A 93 -20.01 11.53 10.63
C PRO A 93 -20.51 10.31 9.83
N ASN A 94 -21.73 10.35 9.29
CA ASN A 94 -22.33 9.25 8.51
C ASN A 94 -21.72 9.15 7.11
N LYS A 95 -21.24 10.29 6.59
CA LYS A 95 -20.48 10.40 5.35
C LYS A 95 -18.97 10.20 5.53
N ASN A 96 -18.55 9.76 6.72
CA ASN A 96 -17.16 9.56 7.14
C ASN A 96 -16.28 10.81 7.13
N PHE A 97 -16.86 11.99 7.39
CA PHE A 97 -16.08 13.18 7.74
C PHE A 97 -15.76 13.25 9.24
N GLU A 98 -14.68 13.94 9.55
CA GLU A 98 -14.30 14.43 10.87
C GLU A 98 -13.69 15.83 10.78
N VAL A 99 -13.39 16.41 11.94
CA VAL A 99 -12.85 17.77 12.07
C VAL A 99 -11.32 17.71 12.01
N SER A 100 -10.69 18.53 11.17
CA SER A 100 -9.23 18.65 11.11
C SER A 100 -8.65 19.36 12.35
N GLY A 101 -8.58 18.64 13.47
CA GLY A 101 -8.11 19.15 14.76
C GLY A 101 -9.21 19.80 15.59
N GLN A 102 -8.87 20.88 16.30
CA GLN A 102 -9.80 21.60 17.17
C GLN A 102 -10.59 22.69 16.43
N TRP A 103 -11.83 22.92 16.86
CA TRP A 103 -12.63 24.08 16.44
C TRP A 103 -11.93 25.39 16.78
N SER A 104 -12.07 26.40 15.92
CA SER A 104 -11.42 27.70 16.13
C SER A 104 -12.38 28.84 15.86
N LYS A 105 -12.51 29.76 16.82
CA LYS A 105 -13.29 31.00 16.65
C LYS A 105 -12.73 31.92 15.57
N LYS A 106 -11.46 31.75 15.15
CA LYS A 106 -10.73 32.69 14.28
C LYS A 106 -10.54 32.22 12.83
N LYS A 107 -11.09 31.07 12.44
CA LYS A 107 -11.02 30.55 11.06
C LYS A 107 -12.14 29.57 10.78
N LYS A 108 -12.55 29.48 9.51
CA LYS A 108 -13.37 28.36 9.03
C LYS A 108 -12.57 27.06 9.19
N THR A 109 -13.13 26.07 9.87
CA THR A 109 -12.54 24.74 9.96
C THR A 109 -12.88 23.94 8.70
N VAL A 110 -11.97 23.05 8.29
CA VAL A 110 -12.17 22.14 7.15
C VAL A 110 -12.56 20.76 7.67
N CYS A 111 -13.61 20.19 7.10
CA CYS A 111 -13.97 18.79 7.31
C CYS A 111 -13.09 17.92 6.42
N MET A 112 -12.46 16.89 6.98
CA MET A 112 -11.63 15.94 6.25
C MET A 112 -12.20 14.54 6.39
N CYS A 113 -11.84 13.62 5.49
CA CYS A 113 -12.20 12.22 5.65
C CYS A 113 -11.51 11.63 6.89
N LYS A 114 -12.24 10.78 7.61
CA LYS A 114 -11.71 10.01 8.74
C LYS A 114 -10.49 9.19 8.33
N LEU A 115 -9.57 8.93 9.27
CA LEU A 115 -8.47 8.00 9.05
C LEU A 115 -8.99 6.65 8.51
N GLY A 116 -8.46 6.21 7.37
CA GLY A 116 -8.96 5.03 6.65
C GLY A 116 -9.91 5.32 5.47
N PHE A 117 -10.20 6.60 5.17
CA PHE A 117 -11.12 7.02 4.11
C PHE A 117 -10.56 8.17 3.24
N HIS A 118 -11.02 8.24 1.99
CA HIS A 118 -10.73 9.32 1.03
C HIS A 118 -12.00 9.86 0.36
N CYS A 119 -11.91 11.05 -0.24
CA CYS A 119 -12.96 11.66 -1.05
C CYS A 119 -13.38 10.74 -2.20
N SER A 120 -14.68 10.57 -2.40
CA SER A 120 -15.25 9.80 -3.52
C SER A 120 -15.13 10.50 -4.88
N SER A 121 -14.97 11.83 -4.88
CA SER A 121 -14.87 12.69 -6.07
C SER A 121 -14.13 14.00 -5.73
N GLU A 122 -13.86 14.85 -6.72
CA GLU A 122 -13.19 16.15 -6.51
C GLU A 122 -14.02 17.12 -5.64
N GLU A 123 -15.35 17.04 -5.74
CA GLU A 123 -16.28 17.81 -4.89
C GLU A 123 -16.32 17.31 -3.44
N CYS A 124 -15.77 16.12 -3.18
CA CYS A 124 -15.68 15.47 -1.87
C CYS A 124 -16.98 15.53 -1.06
N LEU A 125 -18.09 15.09 -1.65
CA LEU A 125 -19.42 15.11 -1.00
C LEU A 125 -19.66 13.92 -0.04
N THR A 126 -18.83 12.89 -0.13
CA THR A 126 -18.77 11.70 0.74
C THR A 126 -17.34 11.17 0.83
N CYS A 127 -17.01 10.46 1.92
CA CYS A 127 -15.75 9.76 2.09
C CYS A 127 -15.94 8.23 2.06
N VAL A 128 -15.18 7.56 1.19
CA VAL A 128 -15.18 6.11 0.94
C VAL A 128 -13.93 5.45 1.55
N PRO A 129 -14.02 4.19 2.01
CA PRO A 129 -12.89 3.53 2.67
C PRO A 129 -11.74 3.28 1.71
N HIS A 130 -10.51 3.22 2.23
CA HIS A 130 -9.33 2.93 1.42
C HIS A 130 -9.30 1.49 0.90
N THR A 131 -8.73 1.30 -0.29
CA THR A 131 -8.42 -0.03 -0.85
C THR A 131 -7.54 -0.82 0.11
N GLN A 132 -8.00 -2.02 0.47
CA GLN A 132 -7.24 -2.95 1.31
C GLN A 132 -6.28 -3.78 0.44
N CYS A 133 -4.98 -3.68 0.69
CA CYS A 133 -3.97 -4.51 0.05
C CYS A 133 -4.07 -5.93 0.61
N LYS A 134 -4.56 -6.86 -0.21
CA LYS A 134 -4.73 -8.30 0.10
C LYS A 134 -3.39 -9.00 0.37
N PRO A 135 -3.36 -10.14 1.08
CA PRO A 135 -2.13 -10.92 1.28
C PRO A 135 -1.37 -11.23 -0.02
N GLY A 136 -0.05 -11.05 -0.01
CA GLY A 136 0.79 -10.98 -1.21
C GLY A 136 1.05 -9.55 -1.70
N TYR A 137 0.32 -8.56 -1.16
CA TYR A 137 0.40 -7.16 -1.53
C TYR A 137 0.48 -6.27 -0.28
N GLY A 138 1.25 -5.19 -0.38
CA GLY A 138 1.34 -4.13 0.63
C GLY A 138 1.09 -2.76 0.02
N ALA A 139 0.78 -1.79 0.86
CA ALA A 139 0.63 -0.39 0.48
C ALA A 139 1.97 0.18 -0.04
N LYS A 140 2.00 0.52 -1.32
CA LYS A 140 3.10 1.25 -1.98
C LYS A 140 3.05 2.74 -1.60
N SER A 141 1.85 3.28 -1.46
CA SER A 141 1.59 4.57 -0.85
C SER A 141 0.31 4.48 -0.03
N ILE A 142 0.41 4.85 1.26
CA ILE A 142 -0.74 4.96 2.15
C ILE A 142 -1.62 6.10 1.65
N GLY A 143 -2.93 5.85 1.58
CA GLY A 143 -3.93 6.85 1.19
C GLY A 143 -4.03 8.02 2.17
N ASN A 144 -4.72 9.07 1.73
CA ASN A 144 -5.04 10.24 2.53
C ASN A 144 -6.43 10.78 2.15
N HIS A 145 -6.85 11.89 2.77
CA HIS A 145 -8.14 12.54 2.54
C HIS A 145 -8.58 12.64 1.07
N THR A 146 -7.68 12.86 0.11
CA THR A 146 -8.02 13.06 -1.31
C THR A 146 -7.52 11.96 -2.25
N ARG A 147 -6.81 10.93 -1.75
CA ARG A 147 -6.19 9.89 -2.59
C ARG A 147 -6.27 8.53 -1.92
N ASP A 148 -6.63 7.50 -2.70
CA ASP A 148 -6.67 6.15 -2.17
C ASP A 148 -5.27 5.56 -1.88
N THR A 149 -5.23 4.50 -1.07
CA THR A 149 -4.07 3.62 -0.95
C THR A 149 -3.79 2.95 -2.29
N LEU A 150 -2.53 3.00 -2.73
CA LEU A 150 -2.07 2.23 -3.88
C LEU A 150 -1.32 0.99 -3.41
N CYS A 151 -1.77 -0.18 -3.83
CA CYS A 151 -1.15 -1.46 -3.50
C CYS A 151 -0.11 -1.89 -4.54
N HIS A 152 0.93 -2.58 -4.11
CA HIS A 152 1.87 -3.31 -4.98
C HIS A 152 2.06 -4.74 -4.47
N LYS A 153 2.44 -5.66 -5.36
CA LYS A 153 2.85 -7.01 -4.97
C LYS A 153 4.16 -6.93 -4.18
N CYS A 154 4.27 -7.73 -3.12
CA CYS A 154 5.51 -7.82 -2.35
C CYS A 154 6.68 -8.38 -3.19
N PRO A 155 7.84 -7.72 -3.23
CA PRO A 155 9.05 -8.26 -3.86
C PRO A 155 9.61 -9.46 -3.09
N GLU A 156 10.48 -10.26 -3.73
CA GLU A 156 11.20 -11.34 -3.05
C GLU A 156 12.02 -10.80 -1.87
N GLY A 157 12.04 -11.54 -0.76
CA GLY A 157 12.58 -11.05 0.52
C GLY A 157 11.54 -10.36 1.41
N THR A 158 10.30 -10.16 0.95
CA THR A 158 9.23 -9.51 1.73
C THR A 158 7.89 -10.24 1.62
N PHE A 159 6.99 -10.00 2.57
CA PHE A 159 5.66 -10.61 2.63
C PHE A 159 4.58 -9.63 3.14
N SER A 160 3.32 -10.01 2.92
CA SER A 160 2.15 -9.39 3.55
C SER A 160 1.12 -10.49 3.81
N ASN A 161 0.82 -10.77 5.08
CA ASN A 161 -0.06 -11.86 5.52
C ASN A 161 -1.51 -11.43 5.82
N MET A 162 -1.81 -10.13 5.84
CA MET A 162 -3.11 -9.57 6.21
C MET A 162 -3.62 -8.57 5.18
N SER A 163 -4.94 -8.55 4.96
CA SER A 163 -5.58 -7.47 4.21
C SER A 163 -5.48 -6.15 4.98
N SER A 164 -4.77 -5.15 4.46
CA SER A 164 -4.69 -3.83 5.10
C SER A 164 -4.43 -2.69 4.10
N TRP A 165 -4.94 -1.49 4.40
CA TRP A 165 -4.75 -0.30 3.57
C TRP A 165 -3.51 0.54 3.93
N ASN A 166 -2.82 0.25 5.04
CA ASN A 166 -1.76 1.11 5.57
C ASN A 166 -0.42 0.42 5.87
N ARG A 167 -0.32 -0.92 5.81
CA ARG A 167 0.97 -1.61 5.93
C ARG A 167 1.62 -1.79 4.56
N GLY A 168 2.91 -1.54 4.48
CA GLY A 168 3.75 -2.02 3.37
C GLY A 168 3.95 -3.54 3.44
N CYS A 169 4.87 -4.06 2.64
CA CYS A 169 5.36 -5.43 2.81
C CYS A 169 6.44 -5.45 3.91
N GLU A 170 6.38 -6.45 4.78
CA GLU A 170 7.32 -6.66 5.89
C GLU A 170 8.47 -7.58 5.40
N GLU A 171 9.72 -7.38 5.84
CA GLU A 171 10.86 -8.20 5.42
C GLU A 171 10.79 -9.63 6.01
N TRP A 172 11.30 -10.63 5.30
CA TRP A 172 11.41 -12.00 5.82
C TRP A 172 12.39 -12.11 6.99
N THR A 173 11.97 -12.78 8.06
CA THR A 173 12.80 -13.14 9.22
C THR A 173 14.07 -13.89 8.79
N THR A 174 15.23 -13.35 9.17
CA THR A 174 16.52 -13.99 8.91
C THR A 174 16.87 -14.97 10.04
N CYS A 175 17.04 -16.25 9.72
CA CYS A 175 17.36 -17.27 10.72
C CYS A 175 18.77 -17.06 11.30
N GLY A 176 18.84 -16.69 12.59
CA GLY A 176 20.09 -16.43 13.30
C GLY A 176 20.94 -17.67 13.58
N ARG A 177 22.17 -17.45 14.07
CA ARG A 177 23.13 -18.53 14.38
C ARG A 177 22.53 -19.57 15.33
N GLY A 178 22.60 -20.84 14.94
CA GLY A 178 21.99 -21.96 15.68
C GLY A 178 20.57 -22.32 15.24
N TYR A 179 20.04 -21.62 14.23
CA TYR A 179 18.80 -21.96 13.53
C TYR A 179 19.07 -22.18 12.03
N SER A 180 18.17 -22.91 11.40
CA SER A 180 18.13 -23.24 9.98
C SER A 180 16.74 -22.94 9.43
N ILE A 181 16.64 -22.54 8.16
CA ILE A 181 15.33 -22.33 7.51
C ILE A 181 14.59 -23.67 7.44
N GLN A 182 13.42 -23.74 8.07
CA GLN A 182 12.50 -24.88 7.98
C GLN A 182 11.51 -24.68 6.82
N GLN A 183 11.00 -23.46 6.68
CA GLN A 183 10.15 -23.04 5.57
C GLN A 183 10.61 -21.67 5.07
N ARG A 184 10.90 -21.56 3.78
CA ARG A 184 11.22 -20.27 3.14
C ARG A 184 9.98 -19.39 3.09
N GLY A 185 10.14 -18.09 3.33
CA GLY A 185 9.08 -17.11 3.15
C GLY A 185 8.51 -17.07 1.74
N THR A 186 7.32 -16.49 1.62
CA THR A 186 6.59 -16.25 0.36
C THR A 186 6.12 -14.79 0.33
N ASP A 187 5.40 -14.36 -0.70
CA ASP A 187 4.75 -13.05 -0.69
C ASP A 187 3.64 -12.92 0.39
N ARG A 188 3.19 -14.05 0.98
CA ARG A 188 2.10 -14.13 1.97
C ARG A 188 2.50 -14.60 3.36
N SER A 189 3.70 -15.15 3.52
CA SER A 189 4.13 -15.79 4.76
C SER A 189 5.60 -15.51 5.05
N ASP A 190 5.92 -15.38 6.33
CA ASP A 190 7.30 -15.23 6.79
C ASP A 190 8.11 -16.53 6.64
N THR A 191 9.43 -16.42 6.78
CA THR A 191 10.38 -17.54 6.89
C THR A 191 10.32 -18.15 8.29
N ILE A 192 10.11 -19.46 8.39
CA ILE A 192 10.08 -20.20 9.66
C ILE A 192 11.46 -20.80 9.93
N CYS A 193 12.00 -20.55 11.13
CA CYS A 193 13.33 -20.97 11.55
C CYS A 193 13.26 -22.10 12.60
N GLU A 194 13.88 -23.23 12.32
CA GLU A 194 14.02 -24.36 13.25
C GLU A 194 15.40 -24.39 13.90
N LYS A 195 15.46 -24.73 15.20
CA LYS A 195 16.71 -24.79 15.97
C LYS A 195 17.57 -25.97 15.50
N THR A 196 18.79 -25.70 15.02
CA THR A 196 19.70 -26.71 14.48
C THR A 196 20.22 -27.63 15.59
N SER A 197 19.56 -28.77 15.78
CA SER A 197 19.89 -29.76 16.82
C SER A 197 21.21 -30.50 16.52
N ARG A 198 22.31 -29.97 17.04
CA ARG A 198 23.63 -30.66 16.99
C ARG A 198 23.67 -31.94 17.83
N THR A 199 22.64 -32.26 18.60
CA THR A 199 22.58 -33.44 19.48
C THR A 199 22.89 -34.73 18.73
N HIS A 200 22.31 -34.96 17.55
CA HIS A 200 22.60 -36.19 16.79
C HIS A 200 24.06 -36.25 16.31
N MET A 201 24.65 -35.10 15.92
CA MET A 201 26.07 -35.02 15.54
C MET A 201 26.99 -35.27 16.74
N ILE A 202 26.68 -34.70 17.91
CA ILE A 202 27.43 -34.92 19.15
C ILE A 202 27.33 -36.38 19.61
N LEU A 203 26.13 -36.97 19.56
CA LEU A 203 25.91 -38.39 19.86
C LEU A 203 26.77 -39.27 18.94
N MET A 204 26.73 -39.06 17.62
CA MET A 204 27.58 -39.81 16.68
C MET A 204 29.08 -39.61 16.97
N CYS A 205 29.53 -38.37 17.18
CA CYS A 205 30.94 -38.08 17.52
C CYS A 205 31.41 -38.65 18.87
N VAL A 206 30.51 -39.04 19.77
CA VAL A 206 30.84 -39.69 21.06
C VAL A 206 30.71 -41.21 20.96
N PHE A 207 29.59 -41.73 20.44
CA PHE A 207 29.30 -43.16 20.43
C PHE A 207 30.06 -43.94 19.35
N ILE A 208 30.37 -43.33 18.19
CA ILE A 208 31.18 -43.99 17.14
C ILE A 208 32.60 -44.32 17.64
N PRO A 209 33.40 -43.39 18.19
CA PRO A 209 34.74 -43.73 18.68
C PRO A 209 34.70 -44.67 19.89
N ILE A 210 33.71 -44.57 20.78
CA ILE A 210 33.53 -45.55 21.88
C ILE A 210 33.28 -46.96 21.32
N GLY A 211 32.44 -47.09 20.28
CA GLY A 211 32.21 -48.35 19.58
C GLY A 211 33.48 -48.91 18.92
N ILE A 212 34.25 -48.07 18.23
CA ILE A 212 35.53 -48.46 17.61
C ILE A 212 36.55 -48.92 18.66
N ILE A 213 36.67 -48.21 19.78
CA ILE A 213 37.56 -48.59 20.90
C ILE A 213 37.10 -49.92 21.51
N ALA A 214 35.80 -50.10 21.74
CA ALA A 214 35.27 -51.36 22.27
C ALA A 214 35.53 -52.55 21.33
N LEU A 215 35.33 -52.39 20.02
CA LEU A 215 35.66 -53.39 19.01
C LEU A 215 37.16 -53.68 18.94
N GLY A 216 38.01 -52.66 19.05
CA GLY A 216 39.47 -52.81 19.12
C GLY A 216 39.92 -53.58 20.37
N VAL A 217 39.32 -53.30 21.53
CA VAL A 217 39.58 -54.03 22.78
C VAL A 217 39.08 -55.48 22.69
N VAL A 218 37.89 -55.72 22.16
CA VAL A 218 37.36 -57.09 21.94
C VAL A 218 38.25 -57.87 20.97
N GLY A 219 38.66 -57.27 19.84
CA GLY A 219 39.60 -57.87 18.90
C GLY A 219 40.95 -58.21 19.55
N TYR A 220 41.52 -57.27 20.32
CA TYR A 220 42.75 -57.50 21.10
C TYR A 220 42.58 -58.64 22.12
N CYS A 221 41.47 -58.67 22.85
CA CYS A 221 41.17 -59.72 23.82
C CYS A 221 40.95 -61.09 23.16
N LEU A 222 40.33 -61.16 21.98
CA LEU A 222 40.18 -62.41 21.21
C LEU A 222 41.53 -62.89 20.66
N CYS A 223 42.34 -62.01 20.07
CA CYS A 223 43.69 -62.34 19.61
C CYS A 223 44.60 -62.81 20.77
N LYS A 224 44.43 -62.25 21.97
CA LYS A 224 45.23 -62.59 23.16
C LYS A 224 44.68 -63.80 23.94
N GLY A 225 43.38 -64.06 23.86
CA GLY A 225 42.71 -65.24 24.42
C GLY A 225 42.92 -66.49 23.56
N GLY A 226 42.84 -66.36 22.23
CA GLY A 226 43.17 -67.42 21.28
C GLY A 226 44.63 -67.90 21.36
N ALA A 227 45.52 -67.08 21.93
CA ALA A 227 46.89 -67.47 22.24
C ALA A 227 47.05 -68.29 23.54
N ARG A 228 45.95 -68.71 24.21
CA ARG A 228 46.01 -69.32 25.55
C ARG A 228 45.20 -70.61 25.79
N GLU A 229 44.87 -71.38 24.75
CA GLU A 229 44.86 -72.84 24.91
C GLU A 229 45.28 -73.62 23.65
N LYS A 230 45.97 -74.75 23.88
CA LYS A 230 46.28 -75.84 22.93
C LYS A 230 47.06 -75.50 21.65
N VAL A 231 48.38 -75.35 21.79
CA VAL A 231 49.33 -76.07 20.90
C VAL A 231 50.38 -76.78 21.75
N LYS A 232 50.50 -78.10 21.57
CA LYS A 232 51.63 -78.91 22.07
C LYS A 232 51.94 -79.98 21.02
N GLY A 233 52.82 -79.66 20.08
CA GLY A 233 53.17 -80.57 18.97
C GLY A 233 54.04 -79.92 17.89
N TYR A 234 55.34 -80.25 17.94
CA TYR A 234 56.34 -80.34 16.87
C TYR A 234 56.52 -79.24 15.78
N ALA A 235 57.81 -78.95 15.53
CA ALA A 235 58.44 -78.62 14.24
C ALA A 235 58.00 -77.35 13.45
N LYS A 236 58.90 -76.35 13.46
CA LYS A 236 59.24 -75.51 12.29
C LYS A 236 59.93 -76.37 11.20
N PRO A 237 60.13 -75.86 9.96
CA PRO A 237 59.32 -74.93 9.17
C PRO A 237 59.18 -75.43 7.69
N CYS A 238 58.62 -74.62 6.79
CA CYS A 238 59.27 -74.27 5.50
C CYS A 238 58.53 -73.16 4.76
N CYS A 239 59.27 -72.39 3.95
CA CYS A 239 58.70 -71.50 2.93
C CYS A 239 58.53 -72.27 1.61
N GLY A 240 57.60 -71.83 0.76
CA GLY A 240 57.39 -72.35 -0.59
C GLY A 240 56.79 -71.28 -1.49
N ASP A 241 57.66 -70.49 -2.13
CA ASP A 241 57.31 -69.50 -3.14
C ASP A 241 57.60 -70.06 -4.56
N LYS A 242 56.96 -69.47 -5.58
CA LYS A 242 56.91 -69.88 -7.00
C LYS A 242 56.03 -71.11 -7.26
N GLY A 243 55.10 -71.13 -8.23
CA GLY A 243 54.70 -70.10 -9.20
C GLY A 243 54.11 -70.74 -10.46
N VAL A 244 53.86 -69.91 -11.49
CA VAL A 244 53.50 -70.27 -12.88
C VAL A 244 52.03 -70.64 -13.17
N THR A 245 51.56 -70.02 -14.24
CA THR A 245 50.32 -70.09 -15.06
C THR A 245 49.90 -71.53 -15.48
N LEU A 246 48.71 -71.82 -16.05
CA LEU A 246 47.97 -71.11 -17.12
C LEU A 246 46.55 -71.72 -17.38
N GLU A 247 45.68 -70.98 -18.08
CA GLU A 247 44.58 -71.41 -18.98
C GLU A 247 43.30 -72.11 -18.47
N GLU A 248 42.28 -72.07 -19.34
CA GLU A 248 40.90 -72.58 -19.17
C GLU A 248 40.75 -74.07 -19.54
N ILE A 249 39.70 -74.71 -19.00
CA ILE A 249 38.84 -75.63 -19.79
C ILE A 249 37.36 -75.29 -19.50
N HIS A 250 36.55 -75.23 -20.55
CA HIS A 250 35.12 -74.89 -20.53
C HIS A 250 34.22 -76.15 -20.69
N VAL A 251 32.88 -75.96 -20.73
CA VAL A 251 31.81 -77.01 -20.83
C VAL A 251 31.56 -77.75 -19.49
N GLY A 252 30.34 -77.98 -19.01
CA GLY A 252 28.98 -77.67 -19.51
C GLY A 252 27.94 -78.68 -18.97
N THR A 253 26.61 -78.60 -19.17
CA THR A 253 25.69 -77.54 -19.66
C THR A 253 24.25 -78.01 -19.41
N GLN A 254 23.34 -77.16 -18.86
CA GLN A 254 21.88 -77.20 -19.14
C GLN A 254 21.07 -76.03 -18.55
N THR A 255 19.97 -75.68 -19.24
CA THR A 255 18.92 -74.69 -18.86
C THR A 255 17.54 -75.33 -19.12
N PRO A 256 16.45 -74.84 -18.51
CA PRO A 256 15.42 -74.11 -19.28
C PRO A 256 14.98 -72.80 -18.59
N GLU A 257 14.86 -71.66 -19.30
CA GLU A 257 13.68 -71.16 -20.08
C GLU A 257 12.58 -70.50 -19.20
N LYS A 258 11.86 -69.44 -19.61
CA LYS A 258 11.71 -68.77 -20.92
C LYS A 258 11.42 -67.25 -20.76
N ALA A 259 11.76 -66.46 -21.78
CA ALA A 259 11.41 -65.02 -21.93
C ALA A 259 10.48 -64.85 -23.17
N PRO A 260 10.56 -63.88 -24.12
CA PRO A 260 11.17 -62.53 -24.19
C PRO A 260 10.03 -61.44 -24.14
N ILE A 261 10.03 -60.21 -24.69
CA ILE A 261 10.85 -59.49 -25.69
C ILE A 261 10.89 -57.95 -25.40
N LEU A 262 11.81 -57.26 -26.07
CA LEU A 262 12.01 -55.81 -26.25
C LEU A 262 11.44 -55.43 -27.67
N PRO A 263 11.92 -54.42 -28.48
CA PRO A 263 12.82 -53.25 -28.31
C PRO A 263 12.14 -51.92 -28.78
N GLN A 264 12.74 -50.75 -29.11
CA GLN A 264 14.12 -50.19 -29.26
C GLN A 264 14.03 -48.63 -29.21
N GLY A 265 15.05 -47.78 -29.04
CA GLY A 265 16.45 -47.94 -28.60
C GLY A 265 17.46 -46.92 -29.21
N LEU A 266 18.42 -46.46 -28.39
CA LEU A 266 19.67 -45.71 -28.70
C LEU A 266 19.68 -44.16 -28.91
N SER A 267 20.54 -43.50 -28.08
CA SER A 267 21.49 -42.39 -28.33
C SER A 267 21.12 -41.13 -29.16
N SER A 268 21.36 -39.93 -28.60
CA SER A 268 22.60 -39.14 -28.83
C SER A 268 22.60 -37.78 -28.09
N GLN A 269 23.72 -37.05 -28.14
CA GLN A 269 24.01 -35.79 -27.43
C GLN A 269 24.76 -34.82 -28.37
N GLU A 270 24.36 -33.54 -28.46
CA GLU A 270 25.21 -32.33 -28.58
C GLU A 270 24.37 -31.03 -28.73
N ASP A 271 25.03 -29.91 -29.05
CA ASP A 271 24.70 -28.54 -28.59
C ASP A 271 24.08 -27.58 -29.66
N GLY A 272 23.46 -26.49 -29.17
CA GLY A 272 23.48 -25.17 -29.83
C GLY A 272 22.36 -24.73 -30.81
N GLY A 273 21.96 -23.45 -30.70
CA GLY A 273 21.67 -22.62 -31.88
C GLY A 273 20.25 -22.04 -32.13
N THR A 274 19.86 -21.02 -31.37
CA THR A 274 19.09 -19.82 -31.80
C THR A 274 18.08 -19.89 -32.97
N ARG A 275 16.79 -19.67 -32.67
CA ARG A 275 15.93 -18.62 -33.30
C ARG A 275 14.60 -18.42 -32.57
N THR A 276 14.02 -17.23 -32.68
CA THR A 276 12.62 -16.88 -32.34
C THR A 276 11.66 -17.30 -33.46
N PRO A 277 10.33 -17.22 -33.22
CA PRO A 277 9.59 -16.08 -33.75
C PRO A 277 8.83 -15.29 -32.67
N GLU A 278 8.52 -14.03 -33.00
CA GLU A 278 7.39 -13.31 -32.42
C GLU A 278 6.11 -13.69 -33.16
N GLU A 279 5.00 -13.87 -32.45
CA GLU A 279 3.68 -13.51 -32.97
C GLU A 279 2.96 -12.70 -31.89
N ASN A 280 2.43 -11.54 -32.29
CA ASN A 280 1.65 -10.63 -31.48
C ASN A 280 0.71 -9.90 -32.43
N ASP A 281 -0.59 -10.15 -32.32
CA ASP A 281 -1.59 -9.50 -33.16
C ASP A 281 -2.92 -9.30 -32.41
N ASP A 282 -3.79 -8.47 -32.97
CA ASP A 282 -4.57 -7.52 -32.18
C ASP A 282 -6.04 -7.90 -31.83
N SER A 283 -6.54 -7.17 -30.84
CA SER A 283 -7.93 -6.84 -30.48
C SER A 283 -9.09 -7.24 -31.41
N LEU A 284 -10.25 -7.66 -30.83
CA LEU A 284 -11.48 -6.81 -30.76
C LEU A 284 -12.66 -7.44 -29.95
N SER A 285 -13.50 -6.55 -29.40
CA SER A 285 -14.73 -6.68 -28.61
C SER A 285 -15.74 -7.81 -28.87
N GLN A 286 -16.37 -8.32 -27.78
CA GLN A 286 -17.84 -8.45 -27.67
C GLN A 286 -18.35 -8.56 -26.22
N GLU A 287 -19.54 -8.01 -25.94
CA GLU A 287 -20.32 -8.28 -24.71
C GLU A 287 -21.08 -9.61 -24.81
N PRO A 288 -21.56 -10.18 -23.68
CA PRO A 288 -22.99 -9.99 -23.40
C PRO A 288 -23.40 -9.84 -21.91
N GLN A 289 -24.33 -8.91 -21.68
CA GLN A 289 -25.53 -9.00 -20.84
C GLN A 289 -25.50 -9.84 -19.53
N SER A 290 -25.35 -9.13 -18.41
CA SER A 290 -26.12 -9.28 -17.16
C SER A 290 -26.76 -10.65 -16.79
N GLU A 291 -26.16 -11.34 -15.82
CA GLU A 291 -26.88 -12.21 -14.87
C GLU A 291 -26.85 -11.60 -13.45
N PRO A 292 -27.91 -11.73 -12.64
CA PRO A 292 -27.94 -11.18 -11.28
C PRO A 292 -27.24 -12.09 -10.27
N ASN A 293 -26.43 -11.50 -9.38
CA ASN A 293 -25.70 -12.23 -8.32
C ASN A 293 -26.65 -12.98 -7.37
N VAL A 294 -26.67 -14.31 -7.45
CA VAL A 294 -27.32 -15.18 -6.47
C VAL A 294 -26.40 -15.37 -5.27
N ILE A 295 -26.59 -14.56 -4.22
CA ILE A 295 -25.87 -14.72 -2.95
C ILE A 295 -26.56 -15.83 -2.14
N LEU A 296 -25.91 -16.98 -2.04
CA LEU A 296 -26.35 -18.10 -1.20
C LEU A 296 -26.14 -17.76 0.28
N SER A 297 -27.15 -18.00 1.12
CA SER A 297 -27.10 -17.78 2.57
C SER A 297 -27.49 -19.03 3.35
N ASP A 298 -26.84 -19.26 4.49
CA ASP A 298 -26.79 -20.53 5.20
C ASP A 298 -28.00 -20.77 6.14
N LYS A 299 -29.20 -20.81 5.53
CA LYS A 299 -30.46 -21.44 6.00
C LYS A 299 -31.56 -21.22 4.95
N GLY A 300 -31.79 -22.23 4.11
CA GLY A 300 -32.70 -22.12 2.97
C GLY A 300 -34.18 -21.97 3.36
N ASN A 301 -34.71 -20.76 3.25
CA ASN A 301 -36.14 -20.47 3.15
C ASN A 301 -36.34 -19.35 2.11
N PHE A 302 -37.35 -19.48 1.25
CA PHE A 302 -37.65 -18.47 0.23
C PHE A 302 -38.49 -17.34 0.82
N VAL A 303 -38.12 -16.09 0.48
CA VAL A 303 -38.95 -14.90 0.72
C VAL A 303 -39.03 -14.12 -0.59
N THR A 304 -40.22 -13.99 -1.15
CA THR A 304 -40.47 -13.19 -2.35
C THR A 304 -40.46 -11.70 -2.03
N GLN A 305 -39.71 -10.91 -2.79
CA GLN A 305 -39.71 -9.45 -2.65
C GLN A 305 -41.04 -8.86 -3.17
N GLU A 306 -41.76 -8.15 -2.30
CA GLU A 306 -43.00 -7.46 -2.67
C GLU A 306 -42.70 -6.16 -3.41
N ASN A 307 -42.99 -6.13 -4.72
CA ASN A 307 -42.89 -4.92 -5.53
C ASN A 307 -44.21 -4.16 -5.51
N GLY A 308 -44.27 -2.99 -4.86
CA GLY A 308 -45.33 -2.02 -5.15
C GLY A 308 -45.68 -1.01 -4.07
N LYS A 309 -45.04 0.17 -4.11
CA LYS A 309 -45.76 1.43 -3.88
C LYS A 309 -45.11 2.58 -4.64
N SER A 310 -45.88 3.22 -5.51
CA SER A 310 -45.47 4.37 -6.32
C SER A 310 -45.58 5.70 -5.55
N ASP A 311 -44.92 6.72 -6.07
CA ASP A 311 -44.80 8.05 -5.47
C ASP A 311 -46.13 8.75 -5.19
N ILE A 312 -46.16 9.56 -4.13
CA ILE A 312 -47.16 10.61 -3.92
C ILE A 312 -46.40 11.94 -3.75
N LEU A 313 -46.43 12.75 -4.80
CA LEU A 313 -45.76 14.04 -4.86
C LEU A 313 -46.55 15.12 -4.10
N SER A 314 -46.25 15.35 -2.83
CA SER A 314 -46.84 16.44 -2.03
C SER A 314 -46.28 17.81 -2.44
N ARG A 315 -46.85 18.34 -3.53
CA ARG A 315 -47.13 19.74 -3.86
C ARG A 315 -46.59 20.79 -2.87
N GLN A 316 -45.77 21.71 -3.39
CA GLN A 316 -45.44 22.96 -2.71
C GLN A 316 -46.69 23.81 -2.50
N GLU A 317 -46.81 24.44 -1.34
CA GLU A 317 -47.55 25.69 -1.20
C GLU A 317 -46.57 26.81 -0.85
N SER A 318 -46.56 27.84 -1.69
CA SER A 318 -45.83 29.08 -1.49
C SER A 318 -46.79 30.21 -1.81
N GLN A 319 -47.10 31.03 -0.81
CA GLN A 319 -47.63 32.38 -1.00
C GLN A 319 -47.28 33.24 0.22
N THR A 320 -47.26 34.56 0.01
CA THR A 320 -46.74 35.56 0.93
C THR A 320 -47.51 36.87 0.68
N GLN A 321 -47.56 37.76 1.69
CA GLN A 321 -48.26 39.06 1.69
C GLN A 321 -49.81 38.96 1.68
N THR A 322 -50.58 39.93 2.20
CA THR A 322 -50.24 41.32 2.61
C THR A 322 -51.02 41.79 3.85
N PHE A 323 -50.55 42.89 4.45
CA PHE A 323 -51.14 43.77 5.49
C PHE A 323 -52.68 43.95 5.47
N ILE A 324 -53.28 44.21 6.66
CA ILE A 324 -53.77 45.54 7.11
C ILE A 324 -54.25 45.47 8.58
N ASP A 325 -54.20 46.62 9.27
CA ASP A 325 -54.63 46.95 10.65
C ASP A 325 -54.03 46.16 11.84
#